data_AF-A0A962RDZ1-F1
#
_entry.id   AF-A0A962RDZ1-F1
#
_cell.length_a   1.000
_cell.length_b   1.000
_cell.length_c   1.000
_cell.angle_alpha   90.00
_cell.angle_beta   90.00
_cell.angle_gamma   90.00
#
_symmetry.space_group_name_H-M   'P 1'
#
loop_
_entity.id
_entity.type
_entity.pdbx_description
1 polymer ?
#
loop_
_entity_poly.entity_id
_entity_poly.type
_entity_poly.pdbx_seq_one_letter_code
_entity_poly.pdbx_strand_id
1 'polypeptide(L)'
;AWRTRTIYETNLRASYGAGRWAQAQRTINLRPYGIYKHSDAVVTPRPLHLKWDGLILRLDDPWVATHWTPNGWGCKCKWFTLSERDLQRMGRGVDTAPDDGTREWTNPYTGELHDVPNGIDPGWDYAPGASRVDLLRERYRAKADGYEQRFAGETGQRLAQYLREAIVIGLTTTGAG
;
A
#
# COMPACT_ATOMS: atom_id res chain seq x y z
N ALA A 1 15.64 24.43 14.86
CA ALA A 1 15.35 23.03 15.27
C ALA A 1 14.79 22.22 14.10
N TRP A 2 15.64 21.61 13.27
CA TRP A 2 15.19 20.89 12.06
C TRP A 2 14.60 19.50 12.38
N ARG A 3 15.20 18.78 13.35
CA ARG A 3 14.77 17.41 13.74
C ARG A 3 13.36 17.36 14.30
N THR A 4 13.02 18.28 15.22
CA THR A 4 11.68 18.34 15.83
C THR A 4 10.61 18.60 14.77
N ARG A 5 10.89 19.48 13.80
CA ARG A 5 10.00 19.73 12.68
C ARG A 5 9.77 18.48 11.83
N THR A 6 10.84 17.76 11.48
CA THR A 6 10.72 16.50 10.71
C THR A 6 9.87 15.47 11.44
N ILE A 7 10.09 15.27 12.74
CA ILE A 7 9.30 14.31 13.54
C ILE A 7 7.82 14.72 13.56
N TYR A 8 7.55 15.99 13.84
CA TYR A 8 6.19 16.52 13.91
C TYR A 8 5.45 16.38 12.57
N GLU A 9 6.07 16.84 11.47
CA GLU A 9 5.46 16.77 10.14
C GLU A 9 5.20 15.31 9.73
N THR A 10 6.16 14.41 10.02
CA THR A 10 6.04 12.99 9.69
C THR A 10 4.86 12.34 10.42
N ASN A 11 4.76 12.55 11.74
CA ASN A 11 3.69 11.98 12.55
C ASN A 11 2.32 12.53 12.14
N LEU A 12 2.21 13.84 11.85
CA LEU A 12 0.98 14.42 11.36
C LEU A 12 0.54 13.83 10.02
N ARG A 13 1.48 13.66 9.07
CA ARG A 13 1.18 13.13 7.75
C ARG A 13 0.78 11.66 7.80
N ALA A 14 1.48 10.85 8.61
CA ALA A 14 1.12 9.45 8.82
C ALA A 14 -0.28 9.33 9.46
N SER A 15 -0.57 10.14 10.49
CA SER A 15 -1.88 10.17 11.15
C SER A 15 -2.99 10.60 10.19
N TYR A 16 -2.73 11.62 9.36
CA TYR A 16 -3.67 12.06 8.33
C TYR A 16 -3.91 10.96 7.29
N GLY A 17 -2.83 10.34 6.78
CA GLY A 17 -2.88 9.22 5.84
C GLY A 17 -3.73 8.06 6.38
N ALA A 18 -3.56 7.74 7.67
CA ALA A 18 -4.34 6.71 8.36
C ALA A 18 -5.84 7.04 8.45
N GLY A 19 -6.17 8.28 8.78
CA GLY A 19 -7.56 8.75 8.77
C GLY A 19 -8.19 8.66 7.38
N ARG A 20 -7.43 9.00 6.33
CA ARG A 20 -7.87 8.91 4.93
C ARG A 20 -8.03 7.47 4.47
N TRP A 21 -7.12 6.57 4.85
CA TRP A 21 -7.26 5.14 4.59
C TRP A 21 -8.56 4.61 5.18
N ALA A 22 -8.80 4.84 6.46
CA ALA A 22 -10.02 4.40 7.13
C ALA A 22 -11.30 4.97 6.49
N GLN A 23 -11.28 6.23 6.03
CA GLN A 23 -12.39 6.83 5.27
C GLN A 23 -12.60 6.15 3.92
N ALA A 24 -11.52 5.85 3.19
CA ALA A 24 -11.56 5.16 1.91
C ALA A 24 -12.17 3.76 2.07
N GLN A 25 -11.68 2.97 3.03
CA GLN A 25 -12.20 1.62 3.29
C GLN A 25 -13.69 1.63 3.66
N ARG A 26 -14.16 2.60 4.46
CA ARG A 26 -15.59 2.73 4.80
C ARG A 26 -16.49 3.03 3.59
N THR A 27 -15.93 3.65 2.55
CA THR A 27 -16.69 4.11 1.39
C THR A 27 -16.36 3.35 0.11
N ILE A 28 -15.55 2.30 0.18
CA ILE A 28 -15.02 1.59 -0.99
C ILE A 28 -16.13 1.05 -1.90
N ASN A 29 -17.25 0.58 -1.33
CA ASN A 29 -18.41 0.11 -2.11
C ASN A 29 -19.09 1.21 -2.93
N LEU A 30 -18.99 2.47 -2.49
CA LEU A 30 -19.61 3.63 -3.16
C LEU A 30 -18.59 4.41 -4.02
N ARG A 31 -17.31 4.38 -3.63
CA ARG A 31 -16.20 5.12 -4.23
C ARG A 31 -15.00 4.18 -4.37
N PRO A 32 -15.07 3.17 -5.25
CA PRO A 32 -14.08 2.09 -5.31
C PRO A 32 -12.74 2.51 -5.92
N TYR A 33 -12.63 3.72 -6.47
CA TYR A 33 -11.43 4.17 -7.17
C TYR A 33 -10.70 5.24 -6.36
N GLY A 34 -9.40 5.35 -6.58
CA GLY A 34 -8.54 6.38 -6.02
C GLY A 34 -7.69 7.01 -7.10
N ILE A 35 -7.48 8.33 -7.03
CA ILE A 35 -6.47 9.03 -7.82
C ILE A 35 -5.30 9.43 -6.93
N TYR A 36 -4.09 9.03 -7.33
CA TYR A 36 -2.85 9.47 -6.70
C TYR A 36 -2.56 10.91 -7.14
N LYS A 37 -2.18 11.76 -6.19
CA LYS A 37 -1.82 13.16 -6.45
C LYS A 37 -0.50 13.53 -5.79
N HIS A 38 0.46 13.90 -6.62
CA HIS A 38 1.68 14.54 -6.17
C HIS A 38 1.38 15.94 -5.60
N SER A 39 2.25 16.42 -4.72
CA SER A 39 2.14 17.75 -4.13
C SER A 39 3.34 18.57 -4.54
N ASP A 40 3.12 19.65 -5.28
CA ASP A 40 4.16 20.61 -5.70
C ASP A 40 4.90 21.27 -4.52
N ALA A 41 4.35 21.18 -3.31
CA ALA A 41 5.03 21.62 -2.08
C ALA A 41 6.21 20.71 -1.65
N VAL A 42 6.51 19.63 -2.38
CA VAL A 42 7.71 18.80 -2.15
C VAL A 42 8.89 19.43 -2.88
N VAL A 43 9.92 19.83 -2.14
CA VAL A 43 11.08 20.56 -2.70
C VAL A 43 11.93 19.66 -3.62
N THR A 44 12.12 18.40 -3.23
CA THR A 44 12.87 17.40 -4.02
C THR A 44 11.96 16.21 -4.27
N PRO A 45 11.12 16.26 -5.33
CA PRO A 45 10.18 15.20 -5.62
C PRO A 45 10.91 13.93 -6.08
N ARG A 46 10.41 12.76 -5.65
CA ARG A 46 10.89 11.46 -6.15
C ARG A 46 10.38 11.28 -7.59
N PRO A 47 11.22 10.92 -8.57
CA PRO A 47 10.79 10.81 -9.97
C PRO A 47 9.60 9.88 -10.20
N LEU A 48 9.52 8.76 -9.46
CA LEU A 48 8.38 7.85 -9.53
C LEU A 48 7.08 8.50 -9.02
N HIS A 49 7.13 9.33 -7.98
CA HIS A 49 5.92 10.01 -7.48
C HIS A 49 5.37 11.02 -8.47
N LEU A 50 6.23 11.61 -9.31
CA LEU A 50 5.80 12.45 -10.42
C LEU A 50 5.15 11.62 -11.53
N LYS A 51 5.70 10.44 -11.84
CA LYS A 51 5.11 9.50 -12.81
C LYS A 51 3.74 8.97 -12.36
N TRP A 52 3.56 8.76 -11.06
CA TRP A 52 2.29 8.32 -10.48
C TRP A 52 1.26 9.45 -10.35
N ASP A 53 1.61 10.72 -10.61
CA ASP A 53 0.65 11.81 -10.49
C ASP A 53 -0.50 11.65 -11.49
N GLY A 54 -1.72 11.57 -10.95
CA GLY A 54 -2.93 11.35 -11.72
C GLY A 54 -3.23 9.89 -12.05
N LEU A 55 -2.46 8.93 -11.53
CA LEU A 55 -2.74 7.50 -11.63
C LEU A 55 -4.06 7.17 -10.93
N ILE A 56 -4.98 6.53 -11.64
CA ILE A 56 -6.30 6.11 -11.15
C ILE A 56 -6.31 4.60 -10.99
N LEU A 57 -6.41 4.10 -9.76
CA LEU A 57 -6.51 2.67 -9.48
C LEU A 57 -7.76 2.34 -8.68
N ARG A 58 -8.13 1.07 -8.65
CA ARG A 58 -9.07 0.60 -7.63
C ARG A 58 -8.41 0.61 -6.26
N LEU A 59 -9.18 0.95 -5.22
CA LEU A 59 -8.69 1.02 -3.84
C LEU A 59 -8.40 -0.36 -3.22
N ASP A 60 -8.94 -1.43 -3.80
CA ASP A 60 -8.68 -2.82 -3.40
C ASP A 60 -7.46 -3.43 -4.11
N ASP A 61 -6.77 -2.66 -4.96
CA ASP A 61 -5.56 -3.09 -5.65
C ASP A 61 -4.37 -3.22 -4.66
N PRO A 62 -3.60 -4.33 -4.68
CA PRO A 62 -2.43 -4.52 -3.81
C PRO A 62 -1.38 -3.42 -3.92
N TRP A 63 -1.27 -2.77 -5.08
CA TRP A 63 -0.39 -1.62 -5.27
C TRP A 63 -0.81 -0.47 -4.37
N VAL A 64 -2.12 -0.21 -4.23
CA VAL A 64 -2.64 0.84 -3.34
C VAL A 64 -2.36 0.54 -1.88
N ALA A 65 -2.49 -0.72 -1.46
CA ALA A 65 -2.22 -1.13 -0.08
C ALA A 65 -0.75 -0.88 0.35
N THR A 66 0.19 -0.95 -0.59
CA THR A 66 1.61 -0.69 -0.35
C THR A 66 2.01 0.77 -0.60
N HIS A 67 1.33 1.48 -1.52
CA HIS A 67 1.66 2.84 -1.96
C HIS A 67 0.71 3.92 -1.41
N TRP A 68 -0.04 3.61 -0.35
CA TRP A 68 -0.90 4.59 0.32
C TRP A 68 -0.08 5.60 1.12
N THR A 69 -0.38 6.87 0.91
CA THR A 69 0.45 7.97 1.40
C THR A 69 0.42 8.14 2.93
N PRO A 70 1.53 8.62 3.54
CA PRO A 70 2.80 8.99 2.90
C PRO A 70 3.72 7.79 2.57
N ASN A 71 4.44 7.87 1.45
CA ASN A 71 5.30 6.78 0.95
C ASN A 71 6.77 6.92 1.43
N GLY A 72 7.01 7.70 2.48
CA GLY A 72 8.35 8.01 2.96
C GLY A 72 8.50 9.38 3.62
N TRP A 73 9.70 9.63 4.11
CA TRP A 73 10.06 10.88 4.77
C TRP A 73 9.90 12.06 3.80
N GLY A 74 9.29 13.14 4.29
CA GLY A 74 9.03 14.36 3.50
C GLY A 74 8.01 14.21 2.36
N CYS A 75 7.36 13.05 2.21
CA CYS A 75 6.30 12.86 1.22
C CYS A 75 5.06 13.70 1.59
N LYS A 76 4.52 14.44 0.62
CA LYS A 76 3.30 15.25 0.76
C LYS A 76 2.21 14.88 -0.24
N CYS A 77 2.41 13.79 -0.99
CA CYS A 77 1.43 13.24 -1.91
C CYS A 77 0.15 12.83 -1.17
N LYS A 78 -0.94 12.68 -1.91
CA LYS A 78 -2.27 12.37 -1.37
C LYS A 78 -3.01 11.41 -2.29
N TRP A 79 -3.99 10.72 -1.71
CA TRP A 79 -5.02 10.01 -2.43
C TRP A 79 -6.38 10.70 -2.30
N PHE A 80 -7.12 10.72 -3.40
CA PHE A 80 -8.52 11.16 -3.43
C PHE A 80 -9.40 10.02 -3.93
N THR A 81 -10.48 9.71 -3.21
CA THR A 81 -11.41 8.66 -3.65
C THR A 81 -12.35 9.19 -4.72
N LEU A 82 -12.67 8.35 -5.69
CA LEU A 82 -13.49 8.65 -6.86
C LEU A 82 -14.63 7.63 -6.96
N SER A 83 -15.81 8.11 -7.38
CA SER A 83 -16.92 7.27 -7.81
C SER A 83 -16.88 7.04 -9.32
N GLU A 84 -17.64 6.08 -9.81
CA GLU A 84 -17.83 5.85 -11.25
C GLU A 84 -18.30 7.13 -11.99
N ARG A 85 -19.20 7.90 -11.37
CA ARG A 85 -19.66 9.19 -11.92
C ARG A 85 -18.52 10.21 -12.04
N ASP A 86 -17.54 10.17 -11.13
CA ASP A 86 -16.41 11.09 -11.19
C ASP A 86 -15.46 10.71 -12.34
N LEU A 87 -15.23 9.42 -12.58
CA LEU A 87 -14.48 8.93 -13.74
C LEU A 87 -15.13 9.38 -15.06
N GLN A 88 -16.45 9.21 -15.17
CA GLN A 88 -17.22 9.66 -16.34
C GLN A 88 -17.09 11.17 -16.59
N ARG A 89 -17.18 11.99 -15.54
CA ARG A 89 -16.99 13.45 -15.64
C ARG A 89 -15.57 13.84 -16.05
N MET A 90 -14.58 13.08 -15.61
CA MET A 90 -13.18 13.28 -15.98
C MET A 90 -12.86 12.76 -17.39
N GLY A 91 -13.75 11.97 -17.99
CA GLY A 91 -13.49 11.30 -19.26
C GLY A 91 -12.32 10.32 -19.20
N ARG A 92 -12.07 9.73 -18.02
CA ARG A 92 -10.95 8.80 -17.76
C ARG A 92 -11.44 7.46 -17.24
N GLY A 93 -10.70 6.41 -17.56
CA GLY A 93 -10.89 5.07 -17.01
C GLY A 93 -9.98 4.81 -15.80
N VAL A 94 -10.02 3.56 -15.35
CA VAL A 94 -9.07 3.02 -14.37
C VAL A 94 -7.80 2.59 -15.10
N ASP A 95 -6.65 2.98 -14.57
CA ASP A 95 -5.34 2.61 -15.08
C ASP A 95 -4.92 1.21 -14.60
N THR A 96 -3.86 0.67 -15.21
CA THR A 96 -3.21 -0.54 -14.69
C THR A 96 -2.11 -0.14 -13.71
N ALA A 97 -2.01 -0.86 -12.59
CA ALA A 97 -0.96 -0.61 -11.60
C ALA A 97 0.43 -0.76 -12.26
N PRO A 98 1.35 0.22 -12.07
CA PRO A 98 2.68 0.13 -12.64
C PRO A 98 3.52 -0.93 -11.91
N ASP A 99 4.29 -1.70 -12.68
CA ASP A 99 5.34 -2.56 -12.15
C ASP A 99 6.69 -1.82 -12.20
N ASP A 100 6.95 -1.04 -11.16
CA ASP A 100 8.23 -0.33 -10.97
C ASP A 100 9.31 -1.24 -10.34
N GLY A 101 8.99 -2.51 -10.08
CA GLY A 101 9.86 -3.46 -9.40
C GLY A 101 10.17 -3.13 -7.94
N THR A 102 11.05 -3.93 -7.36
CA THR A 102 11.49 -3.80 -5.96
C THR A 102 13.02 -3.69 -5.89
N ARG A 103 13.53 -3.26 -4.74
CA ARG A 103 14.97 -3.22 -4.44
C ARG A 103 15.23 -3.86 -3.09
N GLU A 104 16.33 -4.59 -3.02
CA GLU A 104 16.84 -5.07 -1.75
C GLU A 104 17.42 -3.91 -0.93
N TRP A 105 17.01 -3.83 0.33
CA TRP A 105 17.53 -2.89 1.31
C TRP A 105 17.92 -3.65 2.57
N THR A 106 19.17 -3.46 2.99
CA THR A 106 19.67 -4.02 4.25
C THR A 106 19.43 -3.04 5.39
N ASN A 107 18.78 -3.51 6.45
CA ASN A 107 18.60 -2.73 7.66
C ASN A 107 19.96 -2.50 8.33
N PRO A 108 20.42 -1.25 8.50
CA PRO A 108 21.74 -0.98 9.05
C PRO A 108 21.85 -1.30 10.56
N TYR A 109 20.72 -1.47 11.25
CA TYR A 109 20.69 -1.76 12.69
C TYR A 109 20.58 -3.26 12.99
N THR A 110 19.85 -4.01 12.16
CA THR A 110 19.61 -5.45 12.38
C THR A 110 20.40 -6.35 11.42
N GLY A 111 20.86 -5.82 10.28
CA GLY A 111 21.49 -6.59 9.20
C GLY A 111 20.49 -7.37 8.34
N GLU A 112 19.19 -7.27 8.62
CA GLU A 112 18.15 -8.00 7.88
C GLU A 112 17.94 -7.42 6.47
N LEU A 113 17.77 -8.31 5.49
CA LEU A 113 17.41 -7.95 4.13
C LEU A 113 15.90 -7.80 4.00
N HIS A 114 15.47 -6.68 3.42
CA HIS A 114 14.08 -6.41 3.09
C HIS A 114 13.95 -6.06 1.62
N ASP A 115 12.89 -6.56 1.00
CA ASP A 115 12.53 -6.15 -0.36
C ASP A 115 11.55 -4.98 -0.30
N VAL A 116 11.93 -3.84 -0.89
CA VAL A 116 11.19 -2.57 -0.79
C VAL A 116 10.75 -2.12 -2.18
N PRO A 117 9.46 -1.80 -2.40
CA PRO A 117 9.00 -1.26 -3.67
C PRO A 117 9.75 0.00 -4.08
N ASN A 118 10.10 0.09 -5.36
CA ASN A 118 10.78 1.28 -5.86
C ASN A 118 9.91 2.52 -5.70
N GLY A 119 10.51 3.60 -5.20
CA GLY A 119 9.79 4.85 -4.91
C GLY A 119 9.16 4.93 -3.52
N ILE A 120 9.24 3.87 -2.72
CA ILE A 120 8.87 3.89 -1.30
C ILE A 120 10.14 3.86 -0.42
N ASP A 121 10.13 4.61 0.68
CA ASP A 121 11.20 4.51 1.68
C ASP A 121 11.03 3.23 2.53
N PRO A 122 12.10 2.55 2.96
CA PRO A 122 11.99 1.35 3.80
C PRO A 122 11.14 1.59 5.06
N GLY A 123 10.19 0.69 5.34
CA GLY A 123 9.26 0.81 6.47
C GLY A 123 8.07 1.75 6.23
N TRP A 124 7.83 2.16 4.98
CA TRP A 124 6.64 2.91 4.54
C TRP A 124 5.81 2.15 3.51
N ASP A 125 6.12 0.87 3.28
CA ASP A 125 5.52 -0.06 2.32
C ASP A 125 4.20 -0.67 2.83
N TYR A 126 3.38 0.15 3.49
CA TYR A 126 2.06 -0.22 3.99
C TYR A 126 1.17 1.01 4.12
N ALA A 127 -0.15 0.84 4.01
CA ALA A 127 -1.08 1.91 4.30
C ALA A 127 -1.12 2.23 5.80
N PRO A 128 -0.77 3.46 6.23
CA PRO A 128 -0.92 3.86 7.62
C PRO A 128 -2.35 3.62 8.10
N GLY A 129 -2.51 3.11 9.32
CA GLY A 129 -3.83 2.79 9.88
C GLY A 129 -4.47 1.50 9.34
N ALA A 130 -3.89 0.83 8.35
CA ALA A 130 -4.23 -0.57 8.09
C ALA A 130 -3.85 -1.41 9.31
N SER A 131 -4.73 -2.34 9.72
CA SER A 131 -4.39 -3.20 10.85
C SER A 131 -3.27 -4.15 10.43
N ARG A 132 -2.38 -4.48 11.37
CA ARG A 132 -1.30 -5.47 11.13
C ARG A 132 -1.86 -6.83 10.71
N VAL A 133 -3.07 -7.16 11.15
CA VAL A 133 -3.78 -8.37 10.73
C VAL A 133 -4.21 -8.25 9.26
N ASP A 134 -4.77 -7.13 8.83
CA ASP A 134 -5.23 -6.94 7.44
C ASP A 134 -4.05 -6.95 6.46
N LEU A 135 -2.94 -6.29 6.81
CA LEU A 135 -1.71 -6.30 6.01
C LEU A 135 -1.13 -7.72 5.86
N LEU A 136 -1.14 -8.51 6.94
CA LEU A 136 -0.71 -9.91 6.88
C LEU A 136 -1.67 -10.72 5.99
N ARG A 137 -2.98 -10.57 6.14
CA ARG A 137 -3.98 -11.26 5.32
C ARG A 137 -3.79 -10.98 3.84
N GLU A 138 -3.64 -9.71 3.46
CA GLU A 138 -3.41 -9.32 2.06
C GLU A 138 -2.09 -9.88 1.52
N ARG A 139 -0.99 -9.77 2.29
CA ARG A 139 0.30 -10.36 1.91
C ARG A 139 0.22 -11.87 1.70
N TYR A 140 -0.46 -12.59 2.60
CA TYR A 140 -0.63 -14.04 2.47
C TYR A 140 -1.53 -14.41 1.27
N ARG A 141 -2.57 -13.62 0.97
CA ARG A 141 -3.41 -13.81 -0.23
C ARG A 141 -2.63 -13.61 -1.52
N ALA A 142 -1.94 -12.47 -1.67
CA ALA A 142 -1.12 -12.20 -2.86
C ALA A 142 -0.04 -13.27 -3.07
N LYS A 143 0.55 -13.77 -1.98
CA LYS A 143 1.51 -14.87 -2.04
C LYS A 143 0.84 -16.18 -2.51
N ALA A 144 -0.37 -16.49 -2.02
CA ALA A 144 -1.14 -17.66 -2.45
C ALA A 144 -1.47 -17.61 -3.94
N ASP A 145 -1.94 -16.45 -4.44
CA ASP A 145 -2.28 -16.26 -5.86
C ASP A 145 -1.02 -16.38 -6.74
N GLY A 146 0.12 -15.86 -6.26
CA GLY A 146 1.42 -16.04 -6.92
C GLY A 146 1.89 -17.51 -6.97
N TYR A 147 1.58 -18.33 -5.96
CA TYR A 147 1.88 -19.77 -5.99
C TYR A 147 1.03 -20.52 -7.02
N GLU A 148 -0.24 -20.17 -7.18
CA GLU A 148 -1.10 -20.76 -8.22
C GLU A 148 -0.60 -20.42 -9.63
N GLN A 149 -0.11 -19.20 -9.83
CA GLN A 149 0.43 -18.78 -11.13
C GLN A 149 1.82 -19.38 -11.42
N ARG A 150 2.66 -19.56 -10.40
CA ARG A 150 4.05 -20.00 -10.56
C ARG A 150 4.24 -21.52 -10.58
N PHE A 151 3.33 -22.27 -9.95
CA PHE A 151 3.38 -23.73 -9.89
C PHE A 151 2.09 -24.32 -10.44
N ALA A 152 2.13 -24.80 -11.69
CA ALA A 152 0.97 -25.39 -12.33
C ALA A 152 0.57 -26.73 -11.67
N GLY A 153 -0.74 -26.99 -11.59
CA GLY A 153 -1.30 -28.25 -11.08
C GLY A 153 -1.55 -28.27 -9.56
N GLU A 154 -1.82 -29.46 -9.01
CA GLU A 154 -2.24 -29.64 -7.62
C GLU A 154 -1.25 -29.08 -6.59
N THR A 155 0.05 -29.05 -6.91
CA THR A 155 1.09 -28.55 -6.00
C THR A 155 0.92 -27.05 -5.72
N GLY A 156 0.66 -26.24 -6.75
CA GLY A 156 0.41 -24.80 -6.58
C GLY A 156 -0.89 -24.54 -5.83
N GLN A 157 -1.95 -25.29 -6.16
CA GLN A 157 -3.25 -25.21 -5.48
C GLN A 157 -3.13 -25.55 -3.98
N ARG A 158 -2.36 -26.58 -3.64
CA ARG A 158 -2.16 -27.02 -2.25
C ARG A 158 -1.32 -26.03 -1.44
N LEU A 159 -0.26 -25.47 -2.03
CA LEU A 159 0.55 -24.40 -1.38
C LEU A 159 -0.28 -23.13 -1.15
N ALA A 160 -1.09 -22.74 -2.13
CA ALA A 160 -1.99 -21.61 -2.00
C ALA A 160 -3.09 -21.86 -0.94
N GLN A 161 -3.63 -23.07 -0.88
CA GLN A 161 -4.58 -23.47 0.17
C GLN A 161 -3.96 -23.39 1.57
N TYR A 162 -2.75 -23.89 1.78
CA TYR A 162 -2.06 -23.78 3.08
C TYR A 162 -1.89 -22.33 3.54
N LEU A 163 -1.53 -21.41 2.63
CA LEU A 163 -1.41 -19.99 2.97
C LEU A 163 -2.77 -19.36 3.29
N ARG A 164 -3.82 -19.77 2.58
CA ARG A 164 -5.21 -19.33 2.86
C ARG A 164 -5.74 -19.86 4.19
N GLU A 165 -5.34 -21.05 4.62
CA GLU A 165 -5.71 -21.63 5.92
C GLU A 165 -4.90 -21.02 7.09
N ALA A 166 -3.62 -20.70 6.87
CA ALA A 166 -2.79 -20.00 7.85
C ALA A 166 -3.34 -18.60 8.21
N ILE A 167 -4.04 -17.95 7.28
CA ILE A 167 -4.79 -16.70 7.51
C ILE A 167 -5.89 -16.88 8.57
N VAL A 168 -6.49 -18.07 8.69
CA VAL A 168 -7.58 -18.38 9.63
C VAL A 168 -7.04 -18.81 11.01
N ILE A 169 -5.98 -19.61 11.03
CA ILE A 169 -5.45 -20.23 12.26
C ILE A 169 -4.64 -19.25 13.14
N GLY A 170 -3.99 -18.24 12.55
CA GLY A 170 -3.22 -17.24 13.30
C GLY A 170 -4.03 -16.30 14.21
N LEU A 171 -5.36 -16.44 14.26
CA LEU A 171 -6.29 -15.61 15.04
C LEU A 171 -6.96 -16.35 16.22
N THR A 172 -6.75 -17.66 16.38
CA THR A 172 -7.31 -18.40 17.53
C THR A 172 -6.33 -18.51 18.70
N THR A 173 -5.05 -18.15 18.55
CA THR A 173 -4.02 -18.35 19.60
C THR A 173 -3.53 -17.07 20.29
N THR A 174 -4.14 -15.91 20.05
CA THR A 174 -3.83 -14.64 20.75
C THR A 174 -5.01 -14.11 21.58
N GLY A 175 -5.86 -15.02 22.05
CA GLY A 175 -6.98 -14.75 22.96
C GLY A 175 -7.01 -15.70 24.15
N ALA A 176 -5.86 -16.00 24.75
CA ALA A 176 -5.76 -16.62 26.09
C ALA A 176 -4.35 -16.36 26.65
N GLY A 177 -4.26 -15.49 27.66
CA GLY A 177 -3.02 -15.13 28.34
C GLY A 177 -3.03 -13.71 28.84
#